data_AF-A0A0K2GJQ1-F1
#
_entry.id   AF-A0A0K2GJQ1-F1
#
_cell.length_a   1.000
_cell.length_b   1.000
_cell.length_c   1.000
_cell.angle_alpha   90.00
_cell.angle_beta   90.00
_cell.angle_gamma   90.00
#
_symmetry.space_group_name_H-M   'P 1'
#
loop_
_entity.id
_entity.type
_entity.pdbx_description
1 polymer ?
#
loop_
_entity_poly.entity_id
_entity_poly.type
_entity_poly.pdbx_seq_one_letter_code
_entity_poly.pdbx_strand_id
1 'polypeptide(L)' 'MEKHSLDPQSISIPRWTIKRDGRSPGCVFCRSVIVCVTTESHQMSFCSCRLVEYRLLPRPNVRKAKSNTH' A
#
# COMPACT_ATOMS: atom_id res chain seq x y z
N MET A 1 30.50 -18.89 -0.78
CA MET A 1 29.18 -18.31 -0.45
C MET A 1 29.15 -16.95 -1.13
N GLU A 2 28.55 -16.87 -2.31
CA GLU A 2 28.62 -15.66 -3.14
C GLU A 2 27.81 -14.53 -2.51
N LYS A 3 28.49 -13.42 -2.25
CA LYS A 3 27.92 -12.24 -1.60
C LYS A 3 27.22 -11.44 -2.69
N HIS A 4 25.95 -11.76 -2.97
CA HIS A 4 25.10 -10.91 -3.80
C HIS A 4 24.95 -9.55 -3.11
N SER A 5 25.83 -8.61 -3.45
CA SER A 5 25.70 -7.21 -3.11
C SER A 5 24.48 -6.70 -3.86
N LEU A 6 23.34 -6.58 -3.17
CA LEU A 6 22.15 -5.94 -3.72
C LEU A 6 22.54 -4.53 -4.13
N ASP A 7 22.54 -4.24 -5.44
CA ASP A 7 22.78 -2.91 -5.96
C ASP A 7 21.70 -1.98 -5.38
N PRO A 8 22.06 -0.96 -4.58
CA PRO A 8 21.09 -0.03 -4.00
C PRO A 8 20.22 0.68 -5.05
N GLN A 9 20.71 0.80 -6.29
CA GLN A 9 19.96 1.36 -7.43
C GLN A 9 18.86 0.41 -7.94
N SER A 10 18.97 -0.89 -7.66
CA SER A 10 17.98 -1.91 -8.07
C SER A 10 16.81 -2.06 -7.09
N ILE A 11 16.86 -1.41 -5.93
CA ILE A 11 15.81 -1.48 -4.92
C ILE A 11 14.70 -0.50 -5.30
N SER A 12 13.67 -1.00 -5.96
CA SER A 12 12.44 -0.22 -6.17
C SER A 12 11.73 -0.05 -4.83
N ILE A 13 11.70 1.18 -4.32
CA ILE A 13 10.86 1.52 -3.16
C ILE A 13 9.41 1.58 -3.68
N PRO A 14 8.50 0.70 -3.22
CA PRO A 14 7.12 0.76 -3.66
C PRO A 14 6.51 2.11 -3.31
N ARG A 15 5.66 2.68 -4.16
CA ARG A 15 4.92 3.91 -3.87
C ARG A 15 3.69 3.57 -3.03
N TRP A 16 3.84 3.66 -1.72
CA TRP A 16 2.80 3.46 -0.72
C TRP A 16 2.46 4.78 -0.07
N THR A 17 1.17 5.05 0.12
CA THR A 17 0.72 6.18 0.94
C THR A 17 0.26 5.62 2.28
N ILE A 18 0.95 5.99 3.36
CA ILE A 18 0.55 5.63 4.72
C ILE A 18 -0.38 6.73 5.23
N LYS A 19 -1.66 6.42 5.42
CA LYS A 19 -2.58 7.32 6.12
C LYS A 19 -2.86 6.74 7.50
N ARG A 20 -2.52 7.51 8.53
CA ARG A 20 -3.00 7.26 9.89
C ARG A 20 -4.34 7.96 10.01
N ASP A 21 -5.42 7.19 10.11
CA ASP A 21 -6.72 7.75 10.40
C ASP A 21 -6.80 8.06 11.90
N GLY A 22 -6.73 9.35 12.26
CA GLY A 22 -6.76 9.80 13.66
C GLY A 22 -8.08 9.52 14.38
N ARG A 23 -9.13 9.12 13.65
CA ARG A 23 -10.44 8.73 14.22
C ARG A 23 -10.67 7.23 14.22
N SER A 24 -9.76 6.42 13.67
CA SER A 24 -9.96 4.97 13.63
C SER A 24 -9.90 4.38 15.03
N PRO A 25 -10.92 3.61 15.46
CA PRO A 25 -10.86 2.90 16.73
C PRO A 25 -9.64 1.97 16.71
N GLY A 26 -8.88 1.97 17.81
CA GLY A 26 -7.72 1.09 17.94
C GLY A 26 -8.09 -0.38 17.81
N CYS A 27 -7.10 -1.23 17.53
CA CYS A 27 -7.34 -2.67 17.45
C CYS A 27 -7.96 -3.18 18.76
N VAL A 28 -9.07 -3.92 18.68
CA VAL A 28 -9.78 -4.42 19.87
C VAL A 28 -8.95 -5.39 20.74
N PHE A 29 -7.87 -5.96 20.19
CA PHE A 29 -7.01 -6.91 20.88
C PHE A 29 -5.81 -6.24 21.56
N CYS A 30 -4.98 -5.52 20.79
CA CYS A 30 -3.76 -4.90 21.32
C CYS A 30 -3.90 -3.40 21.61
N ARG A 31 -5.06 -2.80 21.36
CA ARG A 31 -5.37 -1.37 21.50
C ARG A 31 -4.47 -0.41 20.70
N SER A 32 -3.57 -0.95 19.88
CA SER A 32 -2.69 -0.16 19.04
C SER A 32 -3.46 0.51 17.89
N VAL A 33 -2.90 1.61 17.39
CA VAL A 33 -3.42 2.30 16.21
C VAL A 33 -3.44 1.36 15.01
N ILE A 34 -4.54 1.41 14.25
CA ILE A 34 -4.64 0.72 12.97
C ILE A 34 -4.09 1.65 11.88
N VAL A 35 -3.16 1.14 11.11
CA VAL A 35 -2.55 1.84 9.97
C VAL A 35 -3.13 1.28 8.68
N CYS A 36 -3.57 2.17 7.79
CA CYS A 36 -4.01 1.80 6.45
C CYS A 36 -2.91 2.15 5.45
N VAL A 37 -2.56 1.18 4.61
CA VAL A 37 -1.60 1.32 3.52
C VAL A 37 -2.32 1.03 2.21
N THR A 38 -2.23 1.99 1.29
CA THR A 38 -2.75 1.85 -0.07
C THR A 38 -1.60 1.82 -1.07
N THR A 39 -1.67 0.84 -1.97
CA THR A 39 -0.83 0.68 -3.16
C THR A 39 -1.69 0.86 -4.41
N GLU A 40 -1.12 0.70 -5.60
CA GLU A 40 -1.86 0.81 -6.87
C GLU A 40 -3.00 -0.21 -7.01
N SER A 41 -2.79 -1.43 -6.51
CA SER A 41 -3.70 -2.57 -6.71
C SER A 41 -4.20 -3.18 -5.42
N HIS A 42 -3.75 -2.68 -4.26
CA HIS A 42 -4.10 -3.23 -2.96
C HIS A 42 -4.33 -2.15 -1.93
N GLN A 43 -5.23 -2.43 -1.00
CA GLN A 43 -5.41 -1.68 0.22
C GLN A 43 -5.37 -2.66 1.40
N MET A 44 -4.55 -2.36 2.40
CA MET A 44 -4.40 -3.18 3.59
C MET A 44 -4.45 -2.34 4.86
N SER A 45 -5.10 -2.86 5.89
CA SER A 45 -5.16 -2.25 7.21
C SER A 45 -4.59 -3.23 8.23
N PHE A 46 -3.67 -2.78 9.07
CA PHE A 46 -3.02 -3.62 10.07
C PHE A 46 -2.69 -2.85 11.34
N CYS A 47 -2.45 -3.58 12.41
CA CYS A 47 -1.90 -3.07 13.66
C CYS A 47 -0.66 -3.89 14.04
N SER A 48 -0.10 -3.64 15.22
CA SER A 48 1.08 -4.36 15.73
C SER A 48 0.87 -5.88 15.88
N CYS A 49 -0.37 -6.36 16.06
CA CYS A 49 -0.63 -7.77 16.36
C CYS A 49 -1.29 -8.57 15.24
N ARG A 50 -1.86 -7.92 14.21
CA ARG A 50 -2.57 -8.61 13.12
C ARG A 50 -2.82 -7.74 11.90
N LEU A 51 -3.02 -8.43 10.78
CA LEU A 51 -3.72 -7.89 9.61
C LEU A 51 -5.22 -7.79 9.92
N VAL A 52 -5.78 -6.58 9.77
CA VAL A 52 -7.19 -6.29 10.05
C VAL A 52 -8.03 -6.46 8.79
N GLU A 53 -7.53 -5.97 7.65
CA GLU A 53 -8.26 -6.00 6.38
C GLU A 53 -7.30 -6.03 5.20
N TYR A 54 -7.70 -6.73 4.13
CA TYR A 54 -7.00 -6.74 2.86
C TYR A 54 -8.01 -6.71 1.71
N ARG A 55 -7.81 -5.78 0.77
CA ARG A 55 -8.64 -5.58 -0.41
C ARG A 55 -7.78 -5.41 -1.65
N LEU A 56 -8.19 -6.06 -2.73
CA LEU A 56 -7.69 -5.78 -4.08
C LEU A 56 -8.44 -4.54 -4.62
N LEU A 57 -7.70 -3.53 -5.03
CA LEU A 57 -8.25 -2.36 -5.70
C LEU A 57 -8.41 -2.65 -7.19
N PRO A 58 -9.53 -2.23 -7.81
CA PRO A 58 -9.70 -2.33 -9.25
C PRO A 58 -8.59 -1.52 -9.93
N ARG A 59 -7.97 -2.09 -10.97
CA ARG A 59 -6.97 -1.37 -11.77
C ARG A 59 -7.56 -0.04 -12.22
N PRO A 60 -6.83 1.08 -12.13
CA PRO A 60 -7.30 2.34 -12.68
C PRO A 60 -7.59 2.07 -14.16
N ASN A 61 -8.87 2.15 -14.52
CA ASN A 61 -9.33 1.94 -15.87
C ASN A 61 -8.66 3.04 -16.70
N VAL A 62 -7.62 2.69 -17.47
CA VAL A 62 -6.96 3.61 -18.40
C VAL A 62 -8.01 3.93 -19.45
N ARG A 63 -8.88 4.90 -19.16
CA ARG A 63 -9.73 5.50 -20.17
C ARG A 63 -8.76 6.02 -21.21
N LYS A 64 -8.74 5.33 -22.37
CA LYS A 64 -8.02 5.75 -23.57
C LYS A 64 -8.25 7.26 -23.71
N ALA A 65 -7.22 8.05 -23.44
CA ALA A 65 -7.15 9.40 -23.95
C ALA A 65 -7.11 9.22 -25.47
N LYS A 66 -8.29 9.30 -26.11
CA LYS A 66 -8.36 9.44 -27.55
C LYS A 66 -7.58 10.70 -27.88
N SER A 67 -6.41 10.50 -28.47
CA SER A 67 -5.81 11.45 -29.39
C SER A 67 -6.91 11.95 -30.31
N ASN A 68 -7.19 13.25 -30.27
CA ASN A 68 -7.78 13.92 -31.42
C ASN A 68 -6.96 15.19 -31.65
N THR A 69 -5.91 15.00 -32.43
CA THR A 69 -5.29 16.04 -33.24
C THR A 69 -6.36 16.56 -34.19
N HIS A 70 -6.64 17.86 -34.14
CA HIS A 70 -7.11 18.59 -35.31
C HIS A 70 -6.65 20.04 -35.24
#